data_AF-A0A1C6KMY8-F1
#
_entry.id   AF-A0A1C6KMY8-F1
#
_cell.length_a   1.000
_cell.length_b   1.000
_cell.length_c   1.000
_cell.angle_alpha   90.00
_cell.angle_beta   90.00
_cell.angle_gamma   90.00
#
_symmetry.space_group_name_H-M   'P 1'
#
loop_
_entity.id
_entity.type
_entity.pdbx_description
1 polymer ?
#
loop_
_entity_poly.entity_id
_entity_poly.type
_entity_poly.pdbx_seq_one_letter_code
_entity_poly.pdbx_strand_id
1 'polypeptide(L)'
;MAIKYYKLFDLMNRRGIRKTDLREILSPKTVAKLSKGEYVSGEVIEKLCLYLKCQPGDIMEVVYDESKLSDDEVIYKADYINTESEFEQIDTVTYQKDLNIDDDDEEISHSRSAIEVETKQL
;
A
#
# COMPACT_ATOMS: atom_id res chain seq x y z
N MET A 1 -18.12 -5.39 -1.84
CA MET A 1 -16.69 -5.17 -2.17
C MET A 1 -15.95 -4.83 -0.88
N ALA A 2 -14.75 -5.39 -0.71
CA ALA A 2 -13.91 -5.20 0.47
C ALA A 2 -13.27 -3.80 0.51
N ILE A 3 -12.96 -3.23 -0.67
CA ILE A 3 -12.52 -1.83 -0.76
C ILE A 3 -13.66 -0.89 -0.35
N LYS A 4 -13.36 0.05 0.53
CA LYS A 4 -14.25 1.13 0.98
C LYS A 4 -13.61 2.49 0.70
N TYR A 5 -14.45 3.49 0.41
CA TYR A 5 -14.05 4.88 0.18
C TYR A 5 -14.59 5.83 1.27
N TYR A 6 -14.82 5.33 2.49
CA TYR A 6 -15.31 6.19 3.58
C TYR A 6 -14.31 7.30 3.90
N LYS A 7 -13.01 6.97 3.91
CA LYS A 7 -11.91 7.91 4.07
C LYS A 7 -11.93 9.07 3.06
N LEU A 8 -12.25 8.79 1.79
CA LEU A 8 -12.42 9.83 0.77
C LEU A 8 -13.48 10.86 1.17
N PHE A 9 -14.68 10.39 1.54
CA PHE A 9 -15.78 11.30 1.86
C PHE A 9 -15.57 12.04 3.19
N ASP A 10 -14.91 11.41 4.16
CA ASP A 10 -14.48 12.09 5.39
C ASP A 10 -13.47 13.20 5.08
N LEU A 11 -12.43 12.90 4.30
CA LEU A 11 -11.41 13.87 3.88
C LEU A 11 -12.04 15.07 3.15
N MET A 12 -13.00 14.81 2.25
CA MET A 12 -13.73 15.86 1.54
C MET A 12 -14.54 16.74 2.49
N ASN A 13 -15.28 16.13 3.42
CA ASN A 13 -16.08 16.86 4.42
C ASN A 13 -15.20 17.74 5.30
N ARG A 14 -14.07 17.23 5.78
CA ARG A 14 -13.08 17.97 6.59
C ARG A 14 -12.49 19.18 5.85
N ARG A 15 -12.49 19.15 4.51
CA ARG A 15 -11.98 20.22 3.65
C ARG A 15 -13.07 21.08 3.00
N GLY A 16 -14.34 20.85 3.33
CA GLY A 16 -15.46 21.58 2.74
C GLY A 16 -15.67 21.32 1.24
N ILE A 17 -15.14 20.22 0.70
CA ILE A 17 -15.27 19.85 -0.71
C ILE A 17 -16.54 19.02 -0.89
N ARG A 18 -17.40 19.40 -1.83
CA ARG A 18 -18.64 18.67 -2.12
C ARG A 18 -18.39 17.59 -3.18
N LYS A 19 -19.23 16.55 -3.17
CA LYS A 19 -19.21 15.50 -4.23
C LYS A 19 -19.42 16.07 -5.63
N THR A 20 -20.10 17.20 -5.73
CA THR A 20 -20.31 17.89 -7.00
C THR A 20 -19.03 18.44 -7.61
N ASP A 21 -18.05 18.78 -6.76
CA ASP A 21 -16.81 19.43 -7.18
C ASP A 21 -15.87 18.38 -7.83
N LEU A 22 -16.01 17.09 -7.48
CA LEU A 22 -15.34 15.99 -8.18
C LEU A 22 -15.71 15.88 -9.67
N ARG A 23 -16.77 16.55 -10.13
CA ARG A 23 -17.13 16.57 -11.57
C ARG A 23 -16.12 17.33 -12.42
N GLU A 24 -15.25 18.13 -11.82
CA GLU A 24 -14.15 18.81 -12.51
C GLU A 24 -13.11 17.80 -13.05
N ILE A 25 -12.95 16.67 -12.35
CA ILE A 25 -11.93 15.67 -12.67
C ILE A 25 -12.50 14.31 -13.09
N LEU A 26 -13.79 14.04 -12.79
CA LEU A 26 -14.42 12.74 -13.01
C LEU A 26 -15.79 12.84 -13.69
N SER A 27 -16.13 11.81 -14.48
CA SER A 27 -17.46 11.68 -15.07
C SER A 27 -18.56 11.51 -14.00
N PRO A 28 -19.82 11.93 -14.27
CA PRO A 28 -20.94 11.69 -13.35
C PRO A 28 -21.13 10.21 -13.01
N LYS A 29 -20.87 9.32 -13.97
CA LYS A 29 -20.92 7.87 -13.78
C LYS A 29 -19.88 7.41 -12.77
N THR A 30 -18.65 7.93 -12.85
CA THR A 30 -17.58 7.60 -11.90
C THR A 30 -17.87 8.10 -10.49
N VAL A 31 -18.40 9.32 -10.35
CA VAL A 31 -18.81 9.86 -9.03
C VAL A 31 -19.93 9.01 -8.41
N ALA A 32 -20.87 8.51 -9.23
CA ALA A 32 -21.90 7.58 -8.77
C ALA A 32 -21.31 6.24 -8.31
N LYS A 33 -20.31 5.69 -9.02
CA LYS A 33 -19.59 4.47 -8.61
C LYS A 33 -18.92 4.62 -7.24
N LEU A 34 -18.19 5.72 -7.03
CA LEU A 34 -17.56 6.03 -5.75
C LEU A 34 -18.61 6.09 -4.62
N SER A 35 -19.76 6.72 -4.89
CA SER A 35 -20.85 6.83 -3.91
C SER A 35 -21.51 5.49 -3.59
N LYS A 36 -21.50 4.53 -4.52
CA LYS A 36 -22.00 3.17 -4.33
C LYS A 36 -20.95 2.21 -3.74
N GLY A 37 -19.70 2.64 -3.60
CA GLY A 37 -18.61 1.77 -3.16
C GLY A 37 -18.19 0.74 -4.20
N GLU A 38 -18.37 1.03 -5.49
CA GLU A 38 -17.93 0.17 -6.58
C GLU A 38 -16.45 0.38 -6.92
N TYR A 39 -15.80 -0.62 -7.52
CA TYR A 39 -14.43 -0.46 -8.03
C TYR A 39 -14.35 0.59 -9.14
N VAL A 40 -13.28 1.37 -9.06
CA VAL A 40 -12.87 2.35 -10.08
C VAL A 40 -11.45 2.01 -10.55
N SER A 41 -11.04 2.56 -11.69
CA SER A 41 -9.69 2.32 -12.21
C SER A 41 -8.63 3.04 -11.39
N GLY A 42 -7.37 2.59 -11.49
CA GLY A 42 -6.23 3.29 -10.88
C GLY A 42 -6.09 4.74 -11.34
N GLU A 43 -6.41 5.04 -12.60
CA GLU A 43 -6.43 6.41 -13.13
C GLU A 43 -7.43 7.33 -12.38
N VAL A 44 -8.58 6.80 -11.94
CA VAL A 44 -9.54 7.55 -11.12
C VAL A 44 -8.94 7.86 -9.75
N ILE A 45 -8.25 6.88 -9.15
CA ILE A 45 -7.56 7.05 -7.86
C ILE A 45 -6.45 8.08 -7.99
N GLU A 46 -5.62 8.02 -9.04
CA GLU A 46 -4.59 9.00 -9.33
C GLU A 46 -5.16 10.42 -9.45
N LYS A 47 -6.23 10.61 -10.24
CA LYS A 47 -6.91 11.91 -10.39
C LYS A 47 -7.40 12.46 -9.05
N LEU A 48 -7.99 11.61 -8.20
CA LEU A 48 -8.41 11.99 -6.85
C LEU A 48 -7.22 12.39 -5.98
N CYS A 49 -6.14 11.60 -5.98
CA CYS A 49 -4.93 11.87 -5.22
C CYS A 49 -4.29 13.22 -5.63
N LEU A 50 -4.22 13.51 -6.93
CA LEU A 50 -3.67 14.76 -7.46
C LEU A 50 -4.53 15.99 -7.13
N TYR A 51 -5.86 15.84 -7.20
CA TYR A 51 -6.82 16.90 -6.88
C TYR A 51 -6.87 17.19 -5.38
N LEU A 52 -6.94 16.14 -4.57
CA LEU A 52 -7.03 16.22 -3.11
C LEU A 52 -5.67 16.27 -2.42
N LYS A 53 -4.54 16.26 -3.14
CA LYS A 53 -3.19 16.27 -2.57
C LYS A 53 -3.04 15.25 -1.42
N CYS A 54 -3.32 13.99 -1.73
CA CYS A 54 -3.29 12.87 -0.78
C CYS A 54 -2.77 11.60 -1.46
N GLN A 55 -2.49 10.56 -0.67
CA GLN A 55 -2.10 9.24 -1.13
C GLN A 55 -3.32 8.30 -1.21
N PRO A 56 -3.25 7.18 -1.97
CA PRO A 56 -4.38 6.24 -2.06
C PRO A 56 -4.87 5.73 -0.69
N GLY A 57 -3.97 5.47 0.25
CA GLY A 57 -4.31 5.03 1.61
C GLY A 57 -5.12 6.05 2.43
N ASP A 58 -5.08 7.33 2.04
CA ASP A 58 -5.84 8.40 2.68
C ASP A 58 -7.31 8.45 2.21
N ILE A 59 -7.65 7.77 1.12
CA ILE A 59 -8.98 7.86 0.48
C ILE A 59 -9.67 6.51 0.33
N MET A 60 -8.94 5.41 0.41
CA MET A 60 -9.49 4.06 0.33
C MET A 60 -8.79 3.09 1.27
N GLU A 61 -9.51 2.04 1.65
CA GLU A 61 -9.00 0.94 2.48
C GLU A 61 -9.69 -0.37 2.17
N VAL A 62 -9.06 -1.48 2.51
CA VAL A 62 -9.68 -2.80 2.49
C VAL A 62 -10.25 -3.08 3.87
N VAL A 63 -11.54 -3.34 3.96
CA VAL A 63 -12.18 -3.83 5.18
C VAL A 63 -12.26 -5.34 5.12
N TYR A 64 -11.54 -5.99 6.02
CA TYR A 64 -11.57 -7.43 6.21
C TYR A 64 -12.86 -7.81 6.96
N ASP A 65 -13.56 -8.79 6.43
CA ASP A 65 -14.73 -9.38 7.08
C ASP A 65 -14.33 -10.79 7.50
N GLU A 66 -13.94 -10.94 8.77
CA GLU A 66 -13.50 -12.21 9.35
C GLU A 66 -14.56 -13.31 9.18
N SER A 67 -15.84 -12.96 9.05
CA SER A 67 -16.93 -13.91 8.82
C SER A 67 -16.98 -14.47 7.39
N LYS A 68 -16.17 -13.96 6.47
CA LYS A 68 -16.12 -14.38 5.06
C LYS A 68 -14.86 -15.16 4.67
N LEU A 69 -13.90 -15.32 5.57
CA LEU A 69 -12.76 -16.20 5.32
C LEU A 69 -13.20 -17.64 5.63
N SER A 70 -13.17 -18.52 4.64
CA SER A 70 -13.26 -19.96 4.89
C SER A 70 -11.99 -20.43 5.61
N ASP A 71 -12.12 -21.44 6.48
CA ASP A 71 -11.02 -21.97 7.31
C ASP A 71 -9.75 -22.34 6.50
N ASP A 72 -9.89 -22.61 5.20
CA ASP A 72 -8.78 -22.97 4.30
C ASP A 72 -8.02 -21.78 3.66
N GLU A 73 -8.46 -20.52 3.85
CA GLU A 73 -7.88 -19.32 3.19
C GLU A 73 -7.04 -18.40 4.12
N VAL A 74 -6.73 -18.84 5.35
CA VAL A 74 -5.97 -18.04 6.31
C VAL A 74 -4.47 -18.01 5.95
N ILE A 75 -4.06 -17.15 5.01
CA ILE A 75 -2.67 -17.10 4.51
C ILE A 75 -1.78 -16.10 5.28
N TYR A 76 -2.31 -15.14 6.04
CA TYR A 76 -1.46 -14.24 6.84
C TYR A 76 -2.11 -13.81 8.16
N LYS A 77 -1.92 -14.60 9.22
CA LYS A 77 -1.86 -14.03 10.56
C LYS A 77 -0.51 -13.34 10.70
N ALA A 78 -0.40 -12.11 10.22
CA ALA A 78 0.71 -11.26 10.61
C ALA A 78 0.41 -10.81 12.05
N ASP A 79 1.01 -11.51 13.01
CA ASP A 79 1.09 -11.08 14.39
C ASP A 79 1.84 -9.74 14.45
N TYR A 80 1.14 -8.62 14.26
CA TYR A 80 1.63 -7.35 14.74
C TYR A 80 1.62 -7.42 16.26
N ILE A 81 2.75 -7.86 16.81
CA ILE A 81 3.41 -7.41 18.03
C ILE A 81 2.44 -6.62 18.91
N ASN A 82 1.79 -7.32 19.84
CA ASN A 82 1.41 -6.68 21.09
C ASN A 82 2.68 -6.06 21.64
N THR A 83 2.73 -4.72 21.60
CA THR A 83 3.82 -3.95 22.16
C THR A 83 3.87 -4.27 23.65
N GLU A 84 5.11 -4.44 24.15
CA GLU A 84 5.49 -4.87 25.51
C GLU A 84 5.62 -6.39 25.71
N SER A 85 6.67 -6.99 25.12
CA SER A 85 7.57 -7.91 25.83
C SER A 85 8.71 -8.36 24.91
N GLU A 86 9.94 -8.02 25.29
CA GLU A 86 11.23 -8.61 24.88
C GLU A 86 11.71 -8.35 23.44
N PHE A 87 12.68 -7.45 23.37
CA PHE A 87 13.55 -7.18 22.24
C PHE A 87 14.67 -8.24 22.22
N GLU A 88 14.56 -9.25 21.36
CA GLU A 88 15.71 -10.09 21.01
C GLU A 88 15.99 -10.01 19.51
N GLN A 89 17.17 -9.43 19.23
CA GLN A 89 17.98 -9.43 18.00
C GLN A 89 17.27 -9.60 16.64
N ILE A 90 17.22 -8.50 15.89
CA ILE A 90 16.90 -8.51 14.46
C ILE A 90 18.13 -9.02 13.69
N ASP A 91 18.17 -10.32 13.40
CA ASP A 91 19.01 -10.85 12.33
C ASP A 91 18.31 -10.57 10.99
N THR A 92 18.77 -9.55 10.29
CA THR A 92 18.40 -9.31 8.89
C THR A 92 18.93 -10.44 8.02
N VAL A 93 18.04 -11.18 7.34
CA VAL A 93 18.44 -12.12 6.27
C VAL A 93 17.79 -11.71 4.95
N THR A 94 18.68 -11.54 3.99
CA THR A 94 18.55 -11.05 2.61
C THR A 94 17.60 -11.86 1.72
N TYR A 95 16.92 -11.16 0.81
CA TYR A 95 16.17 -11.74 -0.31
C TYR A 95 17.08 -12.49 -1.29
N GLN A 96 16.78 -13.77 -1.54
CA GLN A 96 17.18 -14.44 -2.78
C GLN A 96 16.09 -14.15 -3.81
N LYS A 97 16.45 -13.39 -4.84
CA LYS A 97 15.62 -13.20 -6.03
C LYS A 97 15.99 -14.31 -6.99
N ASP A 98 15.21 -15.39 -7.01
CA ASP A 98 15.30 -16.38 -8.09
C ASP A 98 14.73 -15.75 -9.37
N LEU A 99 15.60 -14.99 -10.05
CA LEU A 99 15.43 -14.62 -11.44
C LEU A 99 15.95 -15.78 -12.28
N ASN A 100 15.05 -16.63 -12.75
CA ASN A 100 15.26 -17.29 -14.04
C ASN A 100 15.17 -16.18 -15.10
N ILE A 101 16.31 -15.62 -15.46
CA ILE A 101 16.47 -14.85 -16.70
C ILE A 101 17.37 -15.71 -17.57
N ASP A 102 16.79 -16.14 -18.68
CA ASP A 102 17.46 -16.90 -19.73
C ASP A 102 18.70 -16.16 -20.21
N ASP A 103 19.77 -16.94 -20.42
CA ASP A 103 21.07 -16.50 -20.94
C ASP A 103 20.90 -15.66 -22.20
N ASP A 104 21.35 -14.40 -22.18
CA ASP A 104 21.91 -13.67 -23.32
C ASP A 104 22.55 -12.34 -22.82
N ASP A 105 23.88 -12.37 -22.70
CA ASP A 105 24.86 -11.28 -22.79
C ASP A 105 24.48 -9.84 -22.40
N GLU A 106 25.00 -9.33 -21.26
CA GLU A 106 25.77 -8.06 -21.27
C GLU A 106 26.55 -7.80 -19.96
N GLU A 107 27.84 -7.56 -20.16
CA GLU A 107 28.91 -7.27 -19.22
C GLU A 107 28.81 -5.84 -18.65
N ILE A 108 28.62 -5.64 -17.34
CA ILE A 108 28.89 -4.33 -16.71
C ILE A 108 29.54 -4.45 -15.31
N SER A 109 30.85 -4.21 -15.32
CA SER A 109 31.72 -3.41 -14.44
C SER A 109 31.51 -3.30 -12.92
N HIS A 110 32.63 -3.49 -12.23
CA HIS A 110 33.03 -3.23 -10.85
C HIS A 110 32.32 -2.11 -10.06
N SER A 111 32.03 -2.38 -8.77
CA SER A 111 32.69 -1.69 -7.63
C SER A 111 32.01 -2.06 -6.29
N ARG A 112 32.76 -2.66 -5.35
CA ARG A 112 32.40 -2.65 -3.92
C ARG A 112 33.64 -2.38 -3.08
N SER A 113 33.71 -1.18 -2.52
CA SER A 113 34.68 -0.76 -1.52
C SER A 113 34.43 -1.48 -0.19
N ALA A 114 35.50 -2.02 0.41
CA ALA A 114 35.51 -2.57 1.76
C ALA A 114 35.27 -1.45 2.79
N ILE A 115 34.51 -1.75 3.85
CA ILE A 115 34.53 -1.00 5.10
C ILE A 115 34.82 -2.03 6.20
N GLU A 116 36.05 -2.00 6.71
CA GLU A 116 36.43 -2.66 7.96
C GLU A 116 35.85 -1.85 9.13
N VAL A 117 35.23 -2.52 10.09
CA VAL A 117 34.82 -1.91 11.36
C VAL A 117 35.52 -2.65 12.48
N GLU A 118 36.53 -2.00 13.07
CA GLU A 118 37.19 -2.44 14.30
C GLU A 118 36.21 -2.43 15.48
N THR A 119 36.12 -3.54 16.19
CA THR A 119 35.39 -3.64 17.46
C THR A 119 36.29 -3.17 18.61
N LYS A 120 35.92 -2.06 19.26
CA LYS A 120 36.56 -1.62 20.51
C LYS A 120 35.72 -2.12 21.69
N GLN A 121 36.32 -3.04 22.44
CA GLN A 121 35.75 -3.71 23.59
C GLN A 121 35.83 -2.81 24.84
N LEU A 122 34.71 -2.63 25.54
CA LEU A 122 34.61 -2.18 26.93
C LEU A 122 33.36 -2.78 27.57
#